data_AF-A0A917NYP8-F1
#
_entry.id   AF-A0A917NYP8-F1
#
_cell.length_a   1.000
_cell.length_b   1.000
_cell.length_c   1.000
_cell.angle_alpha   90.00
_cell.angle_beta   90.00
_cell.angle_gamma   90.00
#
_symmetry.space_group_name_H-M   'P 1'
#
loop_
_entity.id
_entity.type
_entity.pdbx_description
1 polymer ?
#
loop_
_entity_poly.entity_id
_entity_poly.type
_entity_poly.pdbx_seq_one_letter_code
_entity_poly.pdbx_strand_id
1 'polypeptide(L)'
;MPFVLSGVLAVASLPALIVALTDTNRWVRLRILQTLEKLGERAAAAAPHVALAISDPDEAVSEAAASVIAGILGEAAIPFLEAAARRP
;
A
#
# COMPACT_ATOMS: atom_id res chain seq x y z
N MET A 1 -6.82 4.36 -26.53
CA MET A 1 -7.28 3.06 -26.03
C MET A 1 -7.71 3.25 -24.58
N PRO A 2 -8.97 2.99 -24.20
CA PRO A 2 -9.54 3.53 -22.97
C PRO A 2 -9.03 2.80 -21.73
N PHE A 3 -8.31 3.53 -20.86
CA PHE A 3 -7.74 3.09 -19.58
C PHE A 3 -8.80 2.98 -18.46
N VAL A 4 -10.03 2.55 -18.77
CA VAL A 4 -11.16 2.63 -17.83
C VAL A 4 -11.48 1.28 -17.17
N LEU A 5 -10.90 0.18 -17.66
CA LEU A 5 -11.09 -1.15 -17.06
C LEU A 5 -10.15 -1.43 -15.87
N SER A 6 -9.04 -0.72 -15.72
CA SER A 6 -8.07 -1.00 -14.64
C SER A 6 -8.58 -0.62 -13.25
N GLY A 7 -9.40 0.44 -13.12
CA GLY A 7 -9.86 0.90 -11.80
C GLY A 7 -10.86 -0.05 -11.14
N VAL A 8 -11.81 -0.60 -11.91
CA VAL A 8 -12.85 -1.50 -11.38
C VAL A 8 -12.29 -2.88 -11.05
N LEU A 9 -11.42 -3.42 -11.90
CA LEU A 9 -10.73 -4.69 -11.64
C LEU A 9 -9.74 -4.58 -10.47
N ALA A 10 -9.07 -3.44 -10.30
CA ALA A 10 -8.14 -3.23 -9.19
C ALA A 10 -8.84 -3.15 -7.83
N VAL A 11 -10.02 -2.51 -7.74
CA VAL A 11 -10.83 -2.50 -6.50
C VAL A 11 -11.37 -3.90 -6.19
N ALA A 12 -11.85 -4.63 -7.21
CA ALA A 12 -12.29 -6.03 -7.04
C ALA A 12 -11.15 -6.98 -6.65
N SER A 13 -9.90 -6.61 -6.98
CA SER A 13 -8.70 -7.38 -6.66
C SER A 13 -8.00 -6.93 -5.38
N LEU A 14 -8.56 -5.99 -4.61
CA LEU A 14 -7.94 -5.51 -3.36
C LEU A 14 -7.55 -6.66 -2.41
N PRO A 15 -8.35 -7.71 -2.19
CA PRO A 15 -7.93 -8.85 -1.37
C PRO A 15 -6.68 -9.56 -1.93
N ALA A 16 -6.59 -9.73 -3.26
CA ALA A 16 -5.43 -10.34 -3.89
C ALA A 16 -4.19 -9.43 -3.84
N LEU A 17 -4.38 -8.12 -4.00
CA LEU A 17 -3.30 -7.12 -3.84
C LEU A 17 -2.77 -7.12 -2.40
N ILE A 18 -3.66 -7.18 -1.41
CA ILE A 18 -3.29 -7.27 0.01
C ILE A 18 -2.42 -8.52 0.28
N VAL A 19 -2.79 -9.68 -0.25
CA VAL A 19 -1.98 -10.91 -0.11
C VAL A 19 -0.62 -10.75 -0.79
N ALA A 20 -0.56 -10.09 -1.94
CA ALA A 20 0.68 -9.86 -2.65
C ALA A 20 1.62 -8.85 -1.95
N LEU A 21 1.16 -8.09 -0.95
CA LEU A 21 2.05 -7.28 -0.09
C LEU A 21 2.97 -8.15 0.79
N THR A 22 2.68 -9.44 0.97
CA THR A 22 3.54 -10.37 1.73
C THR A 22 4.37 -11.28 0.83
N ASP A 23 4.44 -10.99 -0.47
CA ASP A 23 5.26 -11.79 -1.39
C ASP A 23 6.75 -11.75 -1.02
N THR A 24 7.44 -12.87 -1.15
CA THR A 24 8.88 -12.97 -0.88
C THR A 24 9.73 -12.03 -1.74
N ASN A 25 9.26 -11.72 -2.95
CA ASN A 25 9.96 -10.87 -3.89
C ASN A 25 9.63 -9.38 -3.63
N ARG A 26 10.63 -8.63 -3.18
CA ARG A 26 10.53 -7.17 -2.95
C ARG A 26 9.96 -6.39 -4.15
N TRP A 27 10.24 -6.81 -5.37
CA TRP A 27 9.73 -6.14 -6.57
C TRP A 27 8.22 -6.32 -6.75
N VAL A 28 7.69 -7.47 -6.34
CA VAL A 28 6.24 -7.72 -6.31
C VAL A 28 5.62 -6.78 -5.28
N ARG A 29 6.13 -6.76 -4.04
CA ARG A 29 5.62 -5.86 -2.98
C ARG A 29 5.61 -4.39 -3.40
N LEU A 30 6.71 -3.88 -3.98
CA LEU A 30 6.80 -2.52 -4.52
C LEU A 30 5.75 -2.25 -5.60
N ARG A 31 5.55 -3.19 -6.53
CA ARG A 31 4.58 -3.03 -7.61
C ARG A 31 3.15 -2.95 -7.09
N ILE A 32 2.85 -3.68 -6.02
CA ILE A 32 1.56 -3.59 -5.34
C ILE A 32 1.40 -2.21 -4.69
N LEU A 33 2.38 -1.73 -3.94
CA LEU A 33 2.35 -0.41 -3.32
C LEU A 33 2.12 0.71 -4.36
N GLN A 34 2.85 0.69 -5.48
CA GLN A 34 2.63 1.62 -6.60
C GLN A 34 1.22 1.52 -7.21
N THR A 35 0.63 0.33 -7.19
CA THR A 35 -0.74 0.13 -7.69
C THR A 35 -1.75 0.71 -6.72
N LEU A 36 -1.56 0.52 -5.41
CA LEU A 36 -2.39 1.10 -4.36
C LEU A 36 -2.29 2.64 -4.34
N GLU A 37 -1.10 3.18 -4.56
CA GLU A 37 -0.87 4.62 -4.71
C GLU A 37 -1.74 5.23 -5.82
N LYS A 38 -1.75 4.57 -6.99
CA LYS A 38 -2.55 5.00 -8.15
C LYS A 38 -4.06 4.92 -7.92
N LEU A 39 -4.50 4.07 -7.00
CA LEU A 39 -5.90 3.99 -6.59
C LEU A 39 -6.28 5.13 -5.62
N GLY A 40 -5.30 5.67 -4.89
CA GLY A 40 -5.48 6.73 -3.91
C GLY A 40 -6.50 6.32 -2.83
N GLU A 41 -7.41 7.22 -2.47
CA GLU A 41 -8.45 6.99 -1.46
C GLU A 41 -9.29 5.72 -1.69
N ARG A 42 -9.42 5.24 -2.95
CA ARG A 42 -10.13 3.98 -3.25
C ARG A 42 -9.45 2.75 -2.64
N ALA A 43 -8.17 2.85 -2.30
CA ALA A 43 -7.41 1.82 -1.60
C ALA A 43 -7.41 1.99 -0.07
N ALA A 44 -8.25 2.86 0.51
CA ALA A 44 -8.35 3.05 1.96
C ALA A 44 -8.59 1.75 2.73
N ALA A 45 -9.32 0.79 2.14
CA ALA A 45 -9.53 -0.54 2.71
C ALA A 45 -8.23 -1.36 2.88
N ALA A 46 -7.17 -1.05 2.11
CA ALA A 46 -5.86 -1.68 2.22
C ALA A 46 -4.96 -1.02 3.27
N ALA A 47 -5.35 0.12 3.85
CA ALA A 47 -4.48 0.89 4.74
C ALA A 47 -3.91 0.11 5.94
N PRO A 48 -4.65 -0.78 6.64
CA PRO A 48 -4.06 -1.60 7.70
C PRO A 48 -2.95 -2.53 7.21
N HIS A 49 -3.05 -3.01 5.98
CA HIS A 49 -2.05 -3.91 5.38
C HIS A 49 -0.85 -3.14 4.84
N VAL A 50 -1.07 -1.95 4.26
CA VAL A 50 0.01 -1.03 3.89
C VAL A 50 0.77 -0.59 5.15
N ALA A 51 0.10 -0.36 6.27
CA ALA A 51 0.74 -0.01 7.53
C ALA A 51 1.72 -1.09 8.03
N LEU A 52 1.41 -2.37 7.80
CA LEU A 52 2.34 -3.47 8.10
C LEU A 52 3.58 -3.44 7.21
N ALA A 53 3.41 -3.07 5.93
CA ALA A 53 4.51 -2.96 4.97
C ALA A 53 5.47 -1.77 5.27
N ILE A 54 5.12 -0.86 6.17
CA ILE A 54 6.06 0.17 6.65
C ILE A 54 7.21 -0.48 7.44
N SER A 55 6.98 -1.63 8.06
CA SER A 55 8.02 -2.41 8.76
C SER A 55 8.66 -3.48 7.86
N ASP A 56 8.55 -3.34 6.54
CA ASP A 56 9.19 -4.28 5.61
C ASP A 56 10.73 -4.24 5.77
N PRO A 57 11.43 -5.39 5.73
CA PRO A 57 12.89 -5.42 5.84
C PRO A 57 13.62 -4.77 4.65
N ASP A 58 12.94 -4.62 3.50
CA ASP A 58 13.47 -3.87 2.37
C ASP A 58 13.13 -2.39 2.53
N GLU A 59 14.15 -1.55 2.66
CA GLU A 59 14.03 -0.11 2.88
C GLU A 59 13.17 0.58 1.81
N ALA A 60 13.32 0.19 0.53
CA ALA A 60 12.51 0.76 -0.54
C ALA A 60 11.02 0.38 -0.42
N VAL A 61 10.71 -0.82 0.08
CA VAL A 61 9.32 -1.23 0.34
C VAL A 61 8.75 -0.45 1.53
N SER A 62 9.53 -0.31 2.60
CA SER A 62 9.16 0.46 3.79
C SER A 62 8.83 1.93 3.46
N GLU A 63 9.72 2.60 2.74
CA GLU A 63 9.53 4.00 2.31
C GLU A 63 8.31 4.15 1.38
N ALA A 64 8.17 3.23 0.42
CA ALA A 64 7.01 3.22 -0.47
C ALA A 64 5.71 3.05 0.33
N ALA A 65 5.67 2.15 1.32
CA ALA A 65 4.49 1.93 2.14
C ALA A 65 4.10 3.17 2.95
N ALA A 66 5.08 3.90 3.50
CA ALA A 66 4.86 5.15 4.20
C ALA A 66 4.29 6.24 3.28
N SER A 67 4.81 6.37 2.05
CA SER A 67 4.28 7.30 1.05
C SER A 67 2.84 6.95 0.66
N VAL A 68 2.59 5.65 0.42
CA VAL A 68 1.28 5.16 -0.01
C VAL A 68 0.23 5.37 1.08
N ILE A 69 0.53 5.06 2.36
CA ILE A 69 -0.46 5.25 3.42
C ILE A 69 -0.81 6.74 3.62
N ALA A 70 0.18 7.63 3.49
CA ALA A 70 -0.04 9.08 3.52
C ALA A 70 -0.90 9.55 2.34
N GLY A 71 -0.66 9.02 1.13
CA GLY A 71 -1.44 9.35 -0.06
C GLY A 71 -2.87 8.80 -0.05
N ILE A 72 -3.12 7.67 0.62
CA ILE A 72 -4.44 7.05 0.71
C ILE A 72 -5.30 7.67 1.82
N LEU A 73 -4.70 8.02 2.97
CA LEU A 73 -5.42 8.45 4.17
C LEU A 73 -5.22 9.93 4.54
N GLY A 74 -4.27 10.63 3.95
CA GLY A 74 -3.92 11.99 4.35
C GLY A 74 -3.55 12.07 5.83
N GLU A 75 -4.13 13.02 6.57
CA GLU A 75 -3.90 13.19 8.01
C GLU A 75 -4.29 11.94 8.84
N ALA A 76 -5.23 11.12 8.35
CA ALA A 76 -5.59 9.87 9.04
C ALA A 76 -4.48 8.81 8.98
N ALA A 77 -3.40 9.04 8.22
CA ALA A 77 -2.21 8.19 8.22
C ALA A 77 -1.31 8.37 9.45
N ILE A 78 -1.38 9.52 10.13
CA ILE A 78 -0.51 9.88 11.28
C ILE A 78 -0.42 8.75 12.32
N PRO A 79 -1.52 8.18 12.85
CA PRO A 79 -1.43 7.12 13.85
C PRO A 79 -0.76 5.85 13.31
N PHE A 80 -0.89 5.56 12.01
CA PHE A 80 -0.24 4.40 11.39
C PHE A 80 1.27 4.60 11.24
N LEU A 81 1.68 5.80 10.81
CA LEU A 81 3.10 6.17 10.70
C LEU A 81 3.78 6.23 12.08
N GLU A 82 3.12 6.79 13.08
CA GLU A 82 3.64 6.82 14.46
C GLU A 82 3.76 5.43 15.09
N ALA A 83 2.78 4.55 14.83
CA ALA A 83 2.82 3.17 15.31
C ALA A 83 3.96 2.38 14.64
N ALA A 84 4.24 2.66 13.36
CA ALA A 84 5.34 2.05 12.63
C ALA A 84 6.71 2.57 13.11
N ALA A 85 6.86 3.89 13.30
CA ALA A 85 8.11 4.51 13.77
C ALA A 85 8.51 4.13 15.21
N ARG A 86 7.55 3.66 16.01
CA ARG A 86 7.79 3.20 17.39
C ARG A 86 8.24 1.75 17.50
N ARG A 87 8.24 0.98 16.41
CA ARG A 87 8.71 -0.41 16.44
C ARG A 87 10.24 -0.44 16.28
N PRO A 88 10.98 -1.05 17.22
CA PRO A 88 12.45 -1.06 17.24
C PRO A 88 13.06 -1.88 16.11
#